data_AF-X1R7X9-F1
#
_entry.id   AF-X1R7X9-F1
#
_cell.length_a   1.000
_cell.length_b   1.000
_cell.length_c   1.000
_cell.angle_alpha   90.00
_cell.angle_beta   90.00
_cell.angle_gamma   90.00
#
_symmetry.space_group_name_H-M   'P 1'
#
loop_
_entity.id
_entity.type
_entity.pdbx_description
1 polymer ?
#
loop_
_entity_poly.entity_id
_entity_poly.type
_entity_poly.pdbx_seq_one_letter_code
_entity_poly.pdbx_strand_id
1 'polypeptide(L)'
;MKRIVVNLAPADLKKAGPAYDLPIAVGILLSSEQIYADVSQTIILGELSLDGSLRHTSGILPMVAVAHQEGLSNIIVPDADAKEASLIEGTKIIPVTSLSQLVSHFRGEIPPPEYKSGEVQEYTPPPSSTTDLAYIKGQEHVKRALEVAATGGHNIIMMGPPGSGKTLLARSLPSLMPPMTNEEALEVTKIYSVSG
;
A
#
# COMPACT_ATOMS: atom_id res chain seq x y z
N MET A 1 -34.01 -16.94 8.27
CA MET A 1 -32.89 -16.11 7.76
C MET A 1 -33.46 -15.06 6.81
N LYS A 2 -33.11 -13.78 6.97
CA LYS A 2 -33.44 -12.74 5.96
C LYS A 2 -32.47 -12.89 4.79
N ARG A 3 -32.95 -12.72 3.56
CA ARG A 3 -32.11 -12.72 2.36
C ARG A 3 -31.36 -11.38 2.30
N ILE A 4 -30.03 -11.43 2.23
CA ILE A 4 -29.16 -10.26 2.05
C ILE A 4 -28.69 -10.26 0.59
N VAL A 5 -28.73 -9.10 -0.06
CA VAL A 5 -28.23 -8.89 -1.42
C VAL A 5 -27.16 -7.81 -1.36
N VAL A 6 -25.96 -8.14 -1.84
CA VAL A 6 -24.82 -7.22 -1.92
C VAL A 6 -24.51 -6.99 -3.38
N ASN A 7 -24.48 -5.73 -3.82
CA ASN A 7 -24.14 -5.36 -5.19
C ASN A 7 -22.74 -4.74 -5.24
N LEU A 8 -21.87 -5.28 -6.09
CA LEU A 8 -20.52 -4.76 -6.32
C LEU A 8 -20.42 -4.25 -7.77
N ALA A 9 -20.63 -2.94 -7.95
CA ALA A 9 -20.59 -2.28 -9.24
C ALA A 9 -19.18 -1.75 -9.59
N PRO A 10 -18.85 -1.58 -10.89
CA PRO A 10 -19.61 -2.00 -12.07
C PRO A 10 -19.34 -3.47 -12.41
N ALA A 11 -20.36 -4.26 -12.78
CA ALA A 11 -20.29 -5.74 -12.80
C ALA A 11 -19.26 -6.35 -13.78
N ASP A 12 -18.81 -5.59 -14.76
CA ASP A 12 -17.82 -5.95 -15.78
C ASP A 12 -16.38 -6.03 -15.25
N LEU A 13 -16.08 -5.31 -14.16
CA LEU A 13 -14.79 -5.42 -13.48
C LEU A 13 -14.76 -6.62 -12.55
N LYS A 14 -13.68 -7.41 -12.62
CA LYS A 14 -13.42 -8.49 -11.65
C LYS A 14 -13.15 -7.88 -10.28
N LYS A 15 -13.94 -8.27 -9.28
CA LYS A 15 -13.66 -7.97 -7.87
C LYS A 15 -12.92 -9.16 -7.31
N ALA A 16 -11.70 -8.94 -6.88
CA ALA A 16 -10.85 -9.98 -6.31
C ALA A 16 -10.23 -9.47 -5.02
N GLY A 17 -9.99 -10.40 -4.11
CA GLY A 17 -9.33 -10.12 -2.84
C GLY A 17 -10.31 -9.79 -1.70
N PRO A 18 -9.79 -9.84 -0.47
CA PRO A 18 -10.58 -9.70 0.76
C PRO A 18 -10.84 -8.25 1.19
N ALA A 19 -10.30 -7.27 0.45
CA ALA A 19 -10.42 -5.84 0.77
C ALA A 19 -11.88 -5.35 0.87
N TYR A 20 -12.83 -6.10 0.31
CA TYR A 20 -14.26 -5.80 0.31
C TYR A 20 -15.01 -6.34 1.53
N ASP A 21 -14.38 -7.18 2.36
CA ASP A 21 -15.11 -7.87 3.44
C ASP A 21 -15.61 -6.87 4.49
N LEU A 22 -14.77 -5.92 4.91
CA LEU A 22 -15.16 -4.86 5.83
C LEU A 22 -16.26 -3.93 5.26
N PRO A 23 -16.12 -3.31 4.07
CA PRO A 23 -17.19 -2.46 3.54
C PRO A 23 -18.50 -3.22 3.30
N ILE A 24 -18.45 -4.50 2.93
CA ILE A 24 -19.65 -5.35 2.85
C ILE A 24 -20.30 -5.49 4.23
N ALA A 25 -19.53 -5.82 5.27
CA ALA A 25 -20.04 -5.95 6.63
C ALA A 25 -20.67 -4.65 7.12
N VAL A 26 -20.01 -3.50 6.92
CA VAL A 26 -20.53 -2.18 7.29
C VAL A 26 -21.81 -1.86 6.52
N GLY A 27 -21.86 -2.15 5.21
CA GLY A 27 -23.06 -1.95 4.39
C GLY A 27 -24.25 -2.77 4.89
N ILE A 28 -24.02 -4.01 5.32
CA ILE A 28 -25.05 -4.85 5.94
C ILE A 28 -25.53 -4.23 7.27
N LEU A 29 -24.63 -3.77 8.13
CA LEU A 29 -24.97 -3.17 9.41
C LEU A 29 -25.76 -1.86 9.26
N LEU A 30 -25.38 -1.00 8.31
CA LEU A 30 -26.11 0.22 7.97
C LEU A 30 -27.50 -0.10 7.41
N SER A 31 -27.59 -1.02 6.45
CA SER A 31 -28.88 -1.41 5.82
C SER A 31 -29.85 -2.11 6.77
N SER A 32 -29.32 -2.71 7.84
CA SER A 32 -30.10 -3.37 8.89
C SER A 32 -30.31 -2.48 10.12
N GLU A 33 -29.96 -1.19 10.04
CA GLU A 33 -30.18 -0.19 11.09
C GLU A 33 -29.49 -0.52 12.44
N GLN A 34 -28.45 -1.35 12.41
CA GLN A 34 -27.68 -1.72 13.61
C GLN A 34 -26.66 -0.65 14.01
N ILE A 35 -26.30 0.21 13.05
CA ILE A 35 -25.46 1.40 13.19
C ILE A 35 -26.03 2.55 12.36
N TYR A 36 -25.78 3.78 12.79
CA TYR A 36 -26.16 5.00 12.09
C TYR A 36 -24.91 5.87 11.95
N ALA A 37 -24.34 5.95 10.76
CA ALA A 37 -23.18 6.77 10.46
C ALA A 37 -23.29 7.34 9.05
N ASP A 38 -22.89 8.60 8.88
CA ASP A 38 -22.69 9.18 7.55
C ASP A 38 -21.31 8.78 7.04
N VAL A 39 -21.29 7.92 6.04
CA VAL A 39 -20.08 7.42 5.37
C VAL A 39 -19.95 7.95 3.93
N SER A 40 -20.73 8.97 3.56
CA SER A 40 -20.79 9.51 2.19
C SER A 40 -19.46 10.11 1.70
N GLN A 41 -18.58 10.53 2.62
CA GLN A 41 -17.26 11.08 2.34
C GLN A 41 -16.15 10.19 2.94
N THR A 42 -16.42 8.89 3.06
CA THR A 42 -15.54 7.93 3.72
C THR A 42 -15.31 6.72 2.83
N ILE A 43 -14.03 6.38 2.62
CA ILE A 43 -13.63 5.11 2.03
C ILE A 43 -13.33 4.12 3.14
N ILE A 44 -13.89 2.91 3.03
CA ILE A 44 -13.70 1.82 3.98
C ILE A 44 -13.02 0.67 3.25
N LEU A 45 -11.84 0.28 3.72
CA LEU A 45 -11.02 -0.79 3.16
C LEU A 45 -10.67 -1.76 4.29
N GLY A 46 -10.64 -3.06 4.00
CA GLY A 46 -10.11 -4.04 4.96
C GLY A 46 -10.57 -5.47 4.73
N GLU A 47 -9.64 -6.41 4.94
CA GLU A 47 -9.96 -7.83 5.15
C GLU A 47 -10.54 -8.03 6.55
N LEU A 48 -11.67 -8.74 6.62
CA LEU A 48 -12.37 -9.07 7.86
C LEU A 48 -12.30 -10.57 8.13
N SER A 49 -11.70 -10.93 9.25
CA SER A 49 -11.67 -12.30 9.75
C SER A 49 -13.02 -12.73 10.31
N LEU A 50 -13.25 -14.05 10.38
CA LEU A 50 -14.46 -14.62 10.98
C LEU A 50 -14.66 -14.28 12.47
N ASP A 51 -13.58 -14.00 13.20
CA ASP A 51 -13.62 -13.55 14.60
C ASP A 51 -13.88 -12.04 14.75
N GLY A 52 -14.03 -11.33 13.64
CA GLY A 52 -14.26 -9.89 13.60
C GLY A 52 -12.98 -9.03 13.60
N SER A 53 -11.78 -9.64 13.65
CA SER A 53 -10.51 -8.91 13.56
C SER A 53 -10.22 -8.45 12.13
N LEU A 54 -9.57 -7.30 11.99
CA LEU A 54 -9.10 -6.79 10.69
C LEU A 54 -7.66 -7.24 10.42
N ARG A 55 -7.38 -7.55 9.15
CA ARG A 55 -6.07 -8.02 8.68
C ARG A 55 -5.48 -7.07 7.65
N HIS A 56 -4.17 -7.19 7.44
CA HIS A 56 -3.44 -6.47 6.39
C HIS A 56 -4.13 -6.65 5.04
N THR A 57 -4.29 -5.55 4.31
CA THR A 57 -4.90 -5.52 2.99
C THR A 57 -3.88 -5.07 1.96
N SER A 58 -3.52 -5.98 1.04
CA SER A 58 -2.59 -5.66 -0.05
C SER A 58 -3.14 -4.56 -0.97
N GLY A 59 -2.26 -3.67 -1.42
CA GLY A 59 -2.63 -2.55 -2.28
C GLY A 59 -3.29 -1.39 -1.55
N ILE A 60 -3.12 -1.26 -0.22
CA ILE A 60 -3.74 -0.15 0.53
C ILE A 60 -3.27 1.21 0.02
N LEU A 61 -1.97 1.39 -0.24
CA LEU A 61 -1.41 2.66 -0.69
C LEU A 61 -2.02 3.17 -1.99
N PRO A 62 -2.07 2.39 -3.10
CA PRO A 62 -2.70 2.85 -4.32
C PRO A 62 -4.22 3.06 -4.17
N MET A 63 -4.92 2.26 -3.35
CA MET A 63 -6.35 2.48 -3.10
C MET A 63 -6.60 3.82 -2.39
N VAL A 64 -5.78 4.14 -1.39
CA VAL A 64 -5.84 5.42 -0.65
C VAL A 64 -5.45 6.59 -1.55
N ALA A 65 -4.45 6.43 -2.42
CA ALA A 65 -4.05 7.45 -3.38
C ALA A 65 -5.20 7.82 -4.34
N VAL A 66 -5.91 6.81 -4.87
CA VAL A 66 -7.09 7.04 -5.73
C VAL A 66 -8.23 7.69 -4.95
N ALA A 67 -8.51 7.21 -3.72
CA ALA A 67 -9.52 7.83 -2.87
C ALA A 67 -9.26 9.33 -2.65
N HIS A 68 -8.00 9.70 -2.38
CA HIS A 68 -7.61 11.10 -2.21
C HIS A 68 -7.81 11.93 -3.50
N GLN A 69 -7.44 11.38 -4.66
CA GLN A 69 -7.63 12.03 -5.96
C GLN A 69 -9.12 12.30 -6.27
N GLU A 70 -10.01 11.41 -5.84
CA GLU A 70 -11.47 11.56 -5.95
C GLU A 70 -12.08 12.46 -4.86
N GLY A 71 -11.25 13.10 -4.02
CA GLY A 71 -11.70 14.02 -2.98
C GLY A 71 -12.23 13.34 -1.70
N LEU A 72 -12.03 12.03 -1.55
CA LEU A 72 -12.44 11.26 -0.38
C LEU A 72 -11.31 11.25 0.64
N SER A 73 -11.35 12.22 1.56
CA SER A 73 -10.27 12.42 2.54
C SER A 73 -10.42 11.57 3.80
N ASN A 74 -11.59 11.01 4.14
CA ASN A 74 -11.73 10.13 5.30
C ASN A 74 -11.55 8.68 4.88
N ILE A 75 -10.57 7.99 5.47
CA ILE A 75 -10.21 6.64 5.06
C ILE A 75 -10.12 5.75 6.30
N ILE A 76 -10.98 4.73 6.36
CA ILE A 76 -10.96 3.68 7.37
C ILE A 76 -10.16 2.49 6.81
N VAL A 77 -9.14 2.06 7.53
CA VAL A 77 -8.24 0.97 7.15
C VAL A 77 -7.93 0.07 8.35
N PRO A 78 -7.47 -1.17 8.14
CA PRO A 78 -6.91 -1.99 9.21
C PRO A 78 -5.73 -1.26 9.88
N ASP A 79 -5.60 -1.37 11.20
CA ASP A 79 -4.53 -0.72 11.97
C ASP A 79 -3.13 -1.11 11.46
N ALA A 80 -2.96 -2.36 11.03
CA ALA A 80 -1.74 -2.87 10.40
C ALA A 80 -1.32 -2.08 9.14
N ASP A 81 -2.29 -1.47 8.45
CA ASP A 81 -2.10 -0.76 7.18
C ASP A 81 -2.00 0.75 7.35
N ALA A 82 -2.27 1.25 8.57
CA ALA A 82 -2.40 2.67 8.85
C ALA A 82 -1.13 3.46 8.53
N LYS A 83 0.04 2.88 8.82
CA LYS A 83 1.34 3.47 8.49
C LYS A 83 1.49 3.68 6.98
N GLU A 84 1.17 2.66 6.20
CA GLU A 84 1.30 2.72 4.75
C GLU A 84 0.28 3.68 4.13
N ALA A 85 -0.98 3.61 4.56
CA ALA A 85 -2.03 4.52 4.15
C ALA A 85 -1.68 5.99 4.45
N SER A 86 -1.00 6.25 5.58
CA SER A 86 -0.59 7.60 5.99
C SER A 86 0.48 8.24 5.10
N LEU A 87 1.09 7.49 4.18
CA LEU A 87 2.04 8.05 3.20
C LEU A 87 1.36 8.96 2.17
N ILE A 88 0.03 8.88 2.01
CA ILE A 88 -0.74 9.81 1.20
C ILE A 88 -1.13 11.01 2.05
N GLU A 89 -0.39 12.10 1.89
CA GLU A 89 -0.68 13.37 2.55
C GLU A 89 -2.09 13.90 2.21
N GLY A 90 -2.67 14.70 3.10
CA GLY A 90 -4.02 15.27 2.89
C GLY A 90 -5.17 14.26 3.10
N THR A 91 -4.88 13.05 3.58
CA THR A 91 -5.90 12.07 3.99
C THR A 91 -5.97 11.96 5.52
N LYS A 92 -7.19 11.74 6.03
CA LYS A 92 -7.48 11.43 7.42
C LYS A 92 -7.64 9.92 7.56
N ILE A 93 -6.58 9.28 8.07
CA ILE A 93 -6.55 7.83 8.31
C ILE A 93 -7.18 7.51 9.68
N ILE A 94 -8.17 6.62 9.66
CA ILE A 94 -8.88 6.10 10.84
C ILE A 94 -8.52 4.60 10.97
N PRO A 95 -7.50 4.25 11.76
CA PRO A 95 -7.08 2.87 11.94
C PRO A 95 -8.06 2.06 12.79
N VAL A 96 -8.35 0.84 12.38
CA VAL A 96 -9.30 -0.03 13.09
C VAL A 96 -8.70 -1.44 13.24
N THR A 97 -8.86 -2.03 14.41
CA THR A 97 -8.36 -3.39 14.72
C THR A 97 -9.45 -4.46 14.54
N SER A 98 -10.73 -4.09 14.62
CA SER A 98 -11.86 -5.02 14.52
C SER A 98 -13.16 -4.35 14.09
N LEU A 99 -14.10 -5.14 13.57
CA LEU A 99 -15.46 -4.68 13.27
C LEU A 99 -16.17 -4.14 14.51
N SER A 100 -15.95 -4.74 15.69
CA SER A 100 -16.56 -4.27 16.94
C SER A 100 -16.08 -2.88 17.33
N GLN A 101 -14.77 -2.58 17.17
CA GLN A 101 -14.23 -1.24 17.41
C GLN A 101 -14.87 -0.22 16.46
N LEU A 102 -15.00 -0.56 15.17
CA LEU A 102 -15.64 0.32 14.19
C LEU A 102 -17.11 0.61 14.53
N VAL A 103 -17.85 -0.42 14.96
CA VAL A 103 -19.24 -0.27 15.39
C VAL A 103 -19.35 0.64 16.62
N SER A 104 -18.51 0.45 17.64
CA SER A 104 -18.48 1.34 18.82
C SER A 104 -18.13 2.77 18.44
N HIS A 105 -17.22 2.97 17.48
CA HIS A 105 -16.90 4.29 16.96
C HIS A 105 -18.13 4.92 16.28
N PHE A 106 -18.80 4.22 15.37
CA PHE A 106 -20.00 4.72 14.69
C PHE A 106 -21.18 5.00 15.62
N ARG A 107 -21.25 4.32 16.77
CA ARG A 107 -22.24 4.61 17.82
C ARG A 107 -21.88 5.78 18.73
N GLY A 108 -20.68 6.34 18.59
CA GLY A 108 -20.17 7.41 19.46
C GLY A 108 -19.77 6.92 20.85
N GLU A 109 -19.60 5.60 21.04
CA GLU A 109 -19.16 5.01 22.32
C GLU A 109 -17.67 5.26 22.58
N ILE A 110 -16.88 5.36 21.49
CA ILE A 110 -15.46 5.67 21.53
C ILE A 110 -15.13 6.79 20.53
N PRO A 111 -14.12 7.64 20.81
CA PRO A 111 -13.64 8.60 19.84
C PRO A 111 -13.08 7.90 18.58
N PRO A 112 -13.00 8.59 17.42
CA PRO A 112 -12.32 8.06 16.26
C PRO A 112 -10.88 7.69 16.63
N PRO A 113 -10.44 6.46 16.36
CA PRO A 113 -9.03 6.14 16.42
C PRO A 113 -8.27 7.10 15.51
N GLU A 114 -7.22 7.71 16.02
CA GLU A 114 -6.36 8.59 15.25
C GLU A 114 -5.03 7.90 15.03
N TYR A 115 -4.63 7.77 13.76
CA TYR A 115 -3.26 7.43 13.46
C TYR A 115 -2.38 8.67 13.70
N LYS A 116 -1.66 8.68 14.82
CA LYS A 116 -0.56 9.63 14.99
C LYS A 116 0.62 9.04 14.23
N SER A 117 1.00 9.67 13.12
CA SER A 117 2.31 9.43 12.54
C SER A 117 3.32 9.62 13.66
N GLY A 118 3.91 8.52 14.13
CA GLY A 118 5.07 8.62 15.01
C GLY A 118 6.06 9.52 14.30
N GLU A 119 6.71 10.42 15.06
CA GLU A 119 7.79 11.28 14.57
C GLU A 119 8.54 10.51 13.50
N VAL A 120 8.53 11.06 12.28
CA VAL A 120 9.24 10.46 11.14
C VAL A 120 10.65 10.25 11.64
N GLN A 121 10.97 9.03 12.09
CA GLN A 121 12.33 8.67 12.37
C GLN A 121 12.99 8.92 11.04
N GLU A 122 13.87 9.93 10.98
CA GLU A 122 14.70 10.18 9.82
C GLU A 122 15.17 8.81 9.38
N TYR A 123 14.63 8.37 8.24
CA TYR A 123 14.95 7.08 7.70
C TYR A 123 16.42 7.20 7.35
N THR A 124 17.26 6.76 8.29
CA THR A 124 18.65 6.50 8.02
C THR A 124 18.57 5.23 7.20
N PRO A 125 18.80 5.29 5.87
CA PRO A 125 18.82 4.06 5.11
C PRO A 125 19.81 3.14 5.82
N PRO A 126 19.47 1.88 6.11
CA PRO A 126 20.49 0.93 6.51
C PRO A 126 21.61 1.05 5.47
N PRO A 127 22.90 1.04 5.87
CA PRO A 127 24.01 1.15 4.93
C PRO A 127 23.70 0.18 3.81
N SER A 128 23.47 0.74 2.63
CA SER A 128 22.75 0.07 1.58
C SER A 128 23.46 -1.26 1.33
N SER A 129 22.75 -2.38 1.40
CA SER A 129 23.28 -3.67 0.94
C SER A 129 23.41 -3.68 -0.60
N THR A 130 23.54 -2.50 -1.21
CA THR A 130 23.81 -2.31 -2.61
C THR A 130 25.25 -2.73 -2.82
N THR A 131 25.43 -3.79 -3.59
CA THR A 131 26.76 -4.19 -4.05
C THR A 131 27.35 -3.02 -4.84
N ASP A 132 28.47 -2.46 -4.38
CA ASP A 132 29.18 -1.45 -5.17
C ASP A 132 29.73 -2.09 -6.45
N LEU A 133 29.42 -1.46 -7.59
CA LEU A 133 29.84 -1.89 -8.92
C LEU A 133 31.37 -2.08 -9.00
N ALA A 134 32.14 -1.31 -8.23
CA ALA A 134 33.60 -1.37 -8.17
C ALA A 134 34.11 -2.74 -7.67
N TYR A 135 33.34 -3.46 -6.84
CA TYR A 135 33.73 -4.79 -6.35
C TYR A 135 33.46 -5.92 -7.34
N ILE A 136 32.72 -5.66 -8.44
CA ILE A 136 32.45 -6.66 -9.47
C ILE A 136 33.67 -6.76 -10.39
N LYS A 137 34.30 -7.93 -10.48
CA LYS A 137 35.46 -8.16 -11.34
C LYS A 137 35.04 -8.53 -12.77
N GLY A 138 35.57 -7.82 -13.76
CA GLY A 138 35.27 -8.03 -15.18
C GLY A 138 33.92 -7.45 -15.62
N GLN A 139 33.42 -7.88 -16.79
CA GLN A 139 32.17 -7.40 -17.40
C GLN A 139 32.15 -5.90 -17.72
N GLU A 140 33.29 -5.33 -18.13
CA GLU A 140 33.45 -3.88 -18.35
C GLU A 140 32.42 -3.29 -19.33
N HIS A 141 32.05 -4.04 -20.37
CA HIS A 141 31.01 -3.63 -21.32
C HIS A 141 29.61 -3.54 -20.67
N VAL A 142 29.29 -4.44 -19.72
CA VAL A 142 28.01 -4.41 -19.00
C VAL A 142 28.02 -3.32 -17.93
N LYS A 143 29.12 -3.13 -17.20
CA LYS A 143 29.29 -2.02 -16.26
C LYS A 143 29.07 -0.68 -16.96
N ARG A 144 29.68 -0.49 -18.13
CA ARG A 144 29.48 0.73 -18.93
C ARG A 144 28.02 0.90 -19.35
N ALA A 145 27.34 -0.18 -19.75
CA ALA A 145 25.92 -0.12 -20.08
C ALA A 145 25.06 0.28 -18.87
N LEU A 146 25.37 -0.24 -17.67
CA LEU A 146 24.71 0.14 -16.42
C LEU A 146 24.90 1.64 -16.10
N GLU A 147 26.11 2.17 -16.23
CA GLU A 147 26.40 3.60 -16.04
C GLU A 147 25.59 4.49 -17.00
N VAL A 148 25.58 4.12 -18.28
CA VAL A 148 24.84 4.86 -19.32
C VAL A 148 23.35 4.83 -19.03
N ALA A 149 22.81 3.67 -18.63
CA ALA A 149 21.40 3.56 -18.30
C ALA A 149 21.02 4.30 -17.01
N ALA A 150 21.83 4.22 -15.96
CA ALA A 150 21.59 4.93 -14.71
C ALA A 150 21.59 6.45 -14.93
N THR A 151 22.52 6.96 -15.75
CA THR A 151 22.61 8.39 -16.06
C THR A 151 21.50 8.84 -17.01
N GLY A 152 21.11 7.99 -17.97
CA GLY A 152 20.15 8.31 -19.03
C GLY A 152 18.68 7.92 -18.73
N GLY A 153 18.40 7.29 -17.59
CA GLY A 153 17.07 6.77 -17.27
C GLY A 153 16.60 5.67 -18.23
N HIS A 154 17.51 4.80 -18.69
CA HIS A 154 17.18 3.75 -19.65
C HIS A 154 16.85 2.42 -18.97
N ASN A 155 15.89 1.68 -19.54
CA ASN A 155 15.60 0.32 -19.13
C ASN A 155 16.70 -0.65 -19.61
N ILE A 156 17.12 -1.58 -18.76
CA ILE A 156 18.09 -2.63 -19.10
C ILE A 156 17.43 -4.01 -18.99
N ILE A 157 17.70 -4.85 -20.00
CA ILE A 157 17.46 -6.29 -19.95
C ILE A 157 18.82 -7.01 -20.02
N MET A 158 19.09 -7.91 -19.08
CA MET A 158 20.30 -8.72 -19.05
C MET A 158 20.00 -10.17 -19.42
N MET A 159 20.59 -10.67 -20.51
CA MET A 159 20.46 -12.07 -20.94
C MET A 159 21.81 -12.79 -20.94
N GLY A 160 21.81 -14.08 -20.56
CA GLY A 160 23.01 -14.92 -20.61
C GLY A 160 22.92 -16.17 -19.71
N PRO A 161 23.88 -17.11 -19.83
CA PRO A 161 23.88 -18.37 -19.09
C PRO A 161 23.83 -18.20 -17.55
N PRO A 162 23.33 -19.18 -16.78
CA PRO A 162 23.42 -19.17 -15.32
C PRO A 162 24.87 -18.96 -14.83
N GLY A 163 25.05 -18.27 -13.70
CA GLY A 163 26.38 -17.98 -13.14
C GLY A 163 27.14 -16.80 -13.78
N SER A 164 26.62 -16.17 -14.82
CA SER A 164 27.30 -15.04 -15.51
C SER A 164 27.32 -13.70 -14.75
N GLY A 165 26.82 -13.66 -13.51
CA GLY A 165 26.82 -12.46 -12.66
C GLY A 165 25.65 -11.47 -12.87
N LYS A 166 24.63 -11.81 -13.67
CA LYS A 166 23.47 -10.93 -13.96
C LYS A 166 22.79 -10.37 -12.71
N THR A 167 22.46 -11.23 -11.75
CA THR A 167 21.78 -10.81 -10.50
C THR A 167 22.66 -9.89 -9.66
N LEU A 168 23.97 -10.12 -9.64
CA LEU A 168 24.93 -9.27 -8.93
C LEU A 168 25.01 -7.88 -9.58
N LEU A 169 25.12 -7.83 -10.91
CA LEU A 169 25.11 -6.60 -11.70
C LEU A 169 23.79 -5.81 -11.59
N ALA A 170 22.64 -6.51 -11.56
CA ALA A 170 21.35 -5.87 -11.38
C ALA A 170 21.21 -5.24 -9.98
N ARG A 171 21.71 -5.93 -8.94
CA ARG A 171 21.71 -5.42 -7.56
C ARG A 171 22.69 -4.27 -7.30
N SER A 172 23.68 -4.08 -8.18
CA SER A 172 24.59 -2.93 -8.10
C SER A 172 24.04 -1.67 -8.77
N LEU A 173 23.04 -1.78 -9.66
CA LEU A 173 22.49 -0.62 -10.36
C LEU A 173 21.99 0.49 -9.41
N PRO A 174 21.27 0.20 -8.31
CA PRO A 174 20.86 1.25 -7.37
C PRO A 174 22.03 2.00 -6.70
N SER A 175 23.24 1.42 -6.66
CA SER A 175 24.42 2.13 -6.11
C SER A 175 24.94 3.25 -7.04
N LEU A 176 24.53 3.26 -8.30
CA LEU A 176 24.92 4.26 -9.30
C LEU A 176 23.89 5.39 -9.43
N MET A 177 22.70 5.21 -8.86
CA MET A 177 21.59 6.14 -8.97
C MET A 177 21.57 7.12 -7.78
N PRO A 178 21.09 8.35 -7.98
CA PRO A 178 20.79 9.23 -6.87
C PRO A 178 19.71 8.62 -5.96
N PRO A 179 19.62 9.07 -4.70
CA PRO A 179 18.47 8.74 -3.85
C PRO A 179 17.16 9.14 -4.54
N MET A 180 16.12 8.33 -4.36
CA MET A 180 14.80 8.62 -4.89
C MET A 180 14.24 9.90 -4.27
N THR A 181 13.55 10.68 -5.08
CA THR A 181 12.63 11.71 -4.59
C THR A 181 11.46 11.07 -3.82
N ASN A 182 10.75 11.85 -3.01
CA ASN A 182 9.56 11.35 -2.30
C ASN A 182 8.48 10.82 -3.26
N GLU A 183 8.31 11.47 -4.42
CA GLU A 183 7.36 11.06 -5.45
C GLU A 183 7.74 9.71 -6.06
N GLU A 184 9.00 9.54 -6.47
CA GLU A 184 9.51 8.26 -7.00
C GLU A 184 9.44 7.15 -5.96
N ALA A 185 9.79 7.45 -4.70
CA ALA A 185 9.68 6.50 -3.60
C ALA A 185 8.22 6.04 -3.42
N LEU A 186 7.26 6.97 -3.41
CA LEU A 186 5.83 6.66 -3.35
C LEU A 186 5.36 5.80 -4.54
N GLU A 187 5.81 6.09 -5.76
CA GLU A 187 5.49 5.28 -6.93
C GLU A 187 6.01 3.85 -6.81
N VAL A 188 7.26 3.69 -6.39
CA VAL A 188 7.88 2.38 -6.16
C VAL A 188 7.14 1.65 -5.04
N THR A 189 6.81 2.32 -3.92
CA THR A 189 6.05 1.72 -2.82
C THR A 189 4.67 1.25 -3.27
N LYS A 190 3.99 1.96 -4.18
CA LYS A 190 2.71 1.49 -4.74
C LYS A 190 2.85 0.12 -5.42
N ILE A 191 3.97 -0.13 -6.10
CA ILE A 191 4.23 -1.43 -6.75
C ILE A 191 4.42 -2.53 -5.71
N TYR A 192 5.21 -2.26 -4.66
CA TYR A 192 5.42 -3.20 -3.56
C TYR A 192 4.13 -3.50 -2.80
N SER A 193 3.32 -2.48 -2.52
CA SER A 193 2.01 -2.59 -1.88
C SER A 193 1.09 -3.60 -2.57
N VAL A 194 1.07 -3.58 -3.91
CA VAL A 194 0.26 -4.51 -4.72
C VAL A 194 0.87 -5.90 -4.77
N SER A 195 2.20 -6.00 -4.69
CA SER A 195 2.93 -7.27 -4.79
C SER A 195 2.88 -8.09 -3.50
N GLY A 196 2.60 -7.44 -2.35
CA GLY A 196 2.61 -8.04 -1.01
C GLY A 196 3.97 -7.95 -0.35
#